data_AF-A0A7K6KPU0-F1
#
_entry.id   AF-A0A7K6KPU0-F1
#
_cell.length_a   1.000
_cell.length_b   1.000
_cell.length_c   1.000
_cell.angle_alpha   90.00
_cell.angle_beta   90.00
_cell.angle_gamma   90.00
#
_symmetry.space_group_name_H-M   'P 1'
#
loop_
_entity.id
_entity.type
_entity.pdbx_description
1 polymer ?
#
loop_
_entity_poly.entity_id
_entity_poly.type
_entity_poly.pdbx_seq_one_letter_code
_entity_poly.pdbx_strand_id
1 'polypeptide(L)'
;ESRQRGDILQGDFGDTYGNLTRKTLLLLRWARACCGGAAFVLKADDDAFVHVPAVATYLATWRQRPARLYLGRVHWWVAPQRDPRSRHHVPPG
;
A
#
# COMPACT_ATOMS: atom_id res chain seq x y z
N GLU A 1 21.45 -4.86 -7.67
CA GLU A 1 20.17 -4.12 -7.79
C GLU A 1 20.11 -2.88 -6.91
N SER A 2 19.96 -2.97 -5.58
CA SER A 2 19.81 -1.80 -4.68
C SER A 2 20.87 -0.71 -4.88
N ARG A 3 22.16 -1.06 -4.94
CA ARG A 3 23.25 -0.12 -5.20
C ARG A 3 23.23 0.54 -6.59
N GLN A 4 22.56 -0.07 -7.55
CA GLN A 4 22.52 0.39 -8.95
C GLN A 4 21.31 1.28 -9.24
N ARG A 5 20.18 1.04 -8.57
CA ARG A 5 18.90 1.72 -8.86
C ARG A 5 18.44 2.67 -7.76
N GLY A 6 18.78 2.41 -6.49
CA GLY A 6 18.41 3.28 -5.36
C GLY A 6 16.90 3.35 -5.09
N ASP A 7 16.13 2.40 -5.63
CA ASP A 7 14.66 2.35 -5.60
C ASP A 7 14.11 1.30 -4.62
N ILE A 8 14.98 0.74 -3.78
CA ILE A 8 14.62 -0.31 -2.81
C ILE A 8 14.49 0.28 -1.41
N LEU A 9 13.31 0.10 -0.83
CA LEU A 9 13.04 0.28 0.61
C LEU A 9 13.01 -1.09 1.29
N GLN A 10 13.95 -1.34 2.21
CA GLN A 10 14.09 -2.61 2.91
C GLN A 10 13.84 -2.43 4.41
N GLY A 11 13.08 -3.36 5.01
CA GLY A 11 12.81 -3.39 6.44
C GLY A 11 13.35 -4.65 7.10
N ASP A 12 13.57 -4.57 8.42
CA ASP A 12 14.04 -5.70 9.23
C ASP A 12 12.86 -6.56 9.74
N PHE A 13 12.26 -7.31 8.82
CA PHE A 13 11.24 -8.32 9.10
C PHE A 13 11.17 -9.32 7.95
N GLY A 14 10.75 -10.55 8.24
CA GLY A 14 10.56 -11.57 7.20
C GLY A 14 9.47 -11.18 6.22
N ASP A 15 9.74 -11.26 4.92
CA ASP A 15 8.74 -11.01 3.88
C ASP A 15 7.79 -12.21 3.77
N THR A 16 6.68 -12.13 4.49
CA THR A 16 5.64 -13.17 4.54
C THR A 16 4.26 -12.54 4.45
N TYR A 17 3.26 -13.33 4.04
CA TYR A 17 1.88 -12.86 3.93
C TYR A 17 1.33 -12.23 5.23
N GLY A 18 1.67 -12.83 6.38
CA GLY A 18 1.28 -12.30 7.70
C GLY A 18 1.95 -10.96 8.07
N ASN A 19 3.05 -10.61 7.40
CA ASN A 19 3.79 -9.37 7.65
C ASN A 19 3.48 -8.24 6.65
N LEU A 20 2.51 -8.42 5.74
CA LEU A 20 2.12 -7.37 4.79
C LEU A 20 1.69 -6.05 5.45
N THR A 21 1.11 -6.12 6.67
CA THR A 21 0.83 -4.91 7.47
C THR A 21 2.11 -4.17 7.86
N ARG A 22 3.19 -4.89 8.23
CA ARG A 22 4.49 -4.28 8.54
C ARG A 22 5.10 -3.62 7.31
N LYS A 23 5.01 -4.27 6.14
CA LYS A 23 5.44 -3.72 4.85
C LYS A 23 4.68 -2.44 4.50
N THR A 24 3.38 -2.42 4.74
CA THR A 24 2.53 -1.23 4.53
C THR A 24 2.90 -0.10 5.49
N LEU A 25 3.11 -0.39 6.79
CA LEU A 25 3.52 0.61 7.78
C LEU A 25 4.91 1.19 7.47
N LEU A 26 5.84 0.37 6.98
CA LEU A 26 7.17 0.81 6.52
C LEU A 26 7.03 1.81 5.37
N LEU A 27 6.26 1.46 4.33
CA LEU A 27 6.00 2.34 3.17
C LEU A 27 5.43 3.70 3.61
N LEU A 28 4.41 3.70 4.48
CA LEU A 28 3.77 4.93 4.95
C LEU A 28 4.71 5.80 5.79
N ARG A 29 5.52 5.19 6.67
CA ARG A 29 6.52 5.93 7.47
C ARG A 29 7.59 6.54 6.58
N TRP A 30 8.12 5.78 5.63
CA TRP A 30 9.11 6.26 4.68
C TRP A 30 8.56 7.39 3.81
N ALA A 31 7.37 7.23 3.24
CA ALA A 31 6.75 8.28 2.43
C ALA A 31 6.55 9.58 3.22
N ARG A 32 6.14 9.49 4.49
CA ARG A 32 6.02 10.66 5.37
C ARG A 32 7.38 11.34 5.62
N ALA A 33 8.44 10.56 5.84
CA ALA A 33 9.75 11.10 6.19
C ALA A 33 10.54 11.63 4.98
N CYS A 34 10.40 10.97 3.82
CA CYS A 34 11.24 11.20 2.64
C CYS A 34 10.50 11.87 1.48
N CYS A 35 9.17 11.92 1.49
CA CYS A 35 8.36 12.42 0.38
C CYS A 35 7.41 13.56 0.81
N GLY A 36 7.89 14.55 1.56
CA GLY A 36 7.07 15.64 2.10
C GLY A 36 6.34 16.50 1.04
N GLY A 37 6.81 16.49 -0.22
CA GLY A 37 6.15 17.16 -1.35
C GLY A 37 5.18 16.28 -2.16
N ALA A 38 5.05 14.99 -1.85
CA ALA A 38 4.15 14.11 -2.57
C ALA A 38 2.70 14.39 -2.19
N ALA A 39 1.87 14.73 -3.19
CA ALA A 39 0.44 14.99 -2.98
C ALA A 39 -0.35 13.70 -2.72
N PHE A 40 0.10 12.58 -3.28
CA PHE A 40 -0.56 11.29 -3.18
C PHE A 40 0.49 10.18 -3.09
N VAL A 41 0.12 9.07 -2.42
CA VAL A 41 0.90 7.83 -2.39
C VAL A 41 0.04 6.72 -2.97
N LEU A 42 0.57 6.00 -3.95
CA LEU A 42 -0.05 4.80 -4.51
C LEU A 42 0.70 3.58 -3.98
N LYS A 43 -0.03 2.66 -3.34
CA LYS A 43 0.45 1.30 -3.07
C LYS A 43 -0.18 0.37 -4.12
N ALA A 44 0.65 -0.37 -4.82
CA ALA A 44 0.26 -1.49 -5.68
C ALA A 44 1.17 -2.68 -5.37
N ASP A 45 0.69 -3.88 -5.64
CA ASP A 45 1.48 -5.09 -5.57
C ASP A 45 2.22 -5.28 -6.92
N ASP A 46 3.27 -6.10 -6.96
CA ASP A 46 4.12 -6.31 -8.15
C ASP A 46 3.46 -7.13 -9.26
N ASP A 47 2.38 -7.83 -8.93
CA ASP A 47 1.51 -8.56 -9.86
C ASP A 47 0.31 -7.74 -10.35
N ALA A 48 0.23 -6.45 -10.00
CA ALA A 48 -0.85 -5.56 -10.42
C ALA A 48 -0.46 -4.70 -11.65
N PHE A 49 -1.38 -4.58 -12.60
CA PHE A 49 -1.27 -3.57 -13.67
C PHE A 49 -1.84 -2.22 -13.20
N VAL A 50 -1.08 -1.15 -13.38
CA VAL A 50 -1.53 0.23 -13.09
C VAL A 50 -1.49 1.07 -14.35
N HIS A 51 -2.65 1.58 -14.77
CA HIS A 51 -2.71 2.59 -15.82
C HIS A 51 -2.38 3.98 -15.27
N VAL A 52 -1.09 4.25 -15.08
CA VAL A 52 -0.56 5.46 -14.43
C VAL A 52 -1.12 6.77 -15.02
N PRO A 53 -1.23 6.95 -16.36
CA PRO A 53 -1.76 8.21 -16.92
C PRO A 53 -3.21 8.51 -16.54
N ALA A 54 -4.07 7.49 -16.46
CA ALA A 54 -5.46 7.68 -16.04
C ALA A 54 -5.54 8.00 -14.54
N VAL A 55 -4.76 7.31 -13.71
CA VAL A 55 -4.71 7.61 -12.26
C VAL A 55 -4.22 9.04 -12.02
N ALA A 56 -3.16 9.46 -12.71
CA ALA A 56 -2.63 10.83 -12.59
C ALA A 56 -3.66 11.89 -13.02
N THR A 57 -4.34 11.67 -14.15
CA THR A 57 -5.41 12.55 -14.64
C THR A 57 -6.54 12.66 -13.62
N TYR A 58 -6.98 11.53 -13.05
CA TYR A 58 -8.00 11.53 -12.01
C TYR A 58 -7.56 12.31 -10.77
N LEU A 59 -6.35 12.05 -10.25
CA LEU A 59 -5.81 12.71 -9.06
C LEU A 59 -5.57 14.22 -9.25
N ALA A 60 -5.31 14.67 -10.47
CA ALA A 60 -5.19 16.10 -10.78
C ALA A 60 -6.49 16.87 -10.49
N THR A 61 -7.66 16.23 -10.65
CA THR A 61 -8.97 16.83 -10.32
C THR A 61 -9.18 17.04 -8.81
N TRP A 62 -8.42 16.32 -7.97
CA TRP A 62 -8.51 16.39 -6.51
C TRP A 62 -7.56 17.39 -5.86
N ARG A 63 -6.61 17.94 -6.63
CA ARG A 63 -5.51 18.75 -6.12
C ARG A 63 -5.94 20.05 -5.42
N GLN A 64 -7.17 20.51 -5.65
CA GLN A 64 -7.76 21.74 -5.11
C GLN A 64 -8.82 21.47 -4.01
N ARG A 65 -9.06 20.21 -3.63
CA ARG A 65 -10.10 19.83 -2.66
C ARG A 65 -9.47 19.60 -1.28
N PRO A 66 -10.00 20.17 -0.19
CA PRO A 66 -9.60 19.79 1.16
C PRO A 66 -10.22 18.42 1.47
N ALA A 67 -9.56 17.33 1.11
CA ALA A 67 -10.06 16.00 1.41
C ALA A 67 -8.93 15.01 1.69
N ARG A 68 -9.05 14.31 2.82
CA ARG A 68 -8.36 13.04 3.07
C ARG A 68 -8.87 12.04 2.04
N LEU A 69 -8.06 11.71 1.04
CA LEU A 69 -8.42 10.81 -0.05
C LEU A 69 -7.90 9.40 0.24
N TYR A 70 -8.81 8.42 0.23
CA TYR A 70 -8.48 7.00 0.27
C TYR A 70 -9.29 6.29 -0.81
N LEU A 71 -8.61 5.66 -1.77
CA LEU A 71 -9.21 5.10 -2.97
C LEU A 71 -8.87 3.62 -3.15
N GLY A 72 -9.76 2.92 -3.83
CA GLY A 72 -9.60 1.52 -4.20
C GLY A 72 -10.88 0.73 -4.00
N ARG A 73 -10.75 -0.60 -3.98
CA ARG A 73 -11.84 -1.49 -3.58
C ARG A 73 -11.95 -1.48 -2.05
N VAL A 74 -12.90 -0.69 -1.54
CA VAL A 74 -13.13 -0.60 -0.10
C VAL A 74 -14.01 -1.77 0.35
N HIS A 75 -13.49 -2.55 1.29
CA HIS A 75 -14.19 -3.67 1.89
C HIS A 75 -14.86 -3.22 3.19
N TRP A 76 -16.18 -3.39 3.28
CA TRP A 76 -16.97 -3.06 4.47
C TRP A 76 -17.50 -4.34 5.11
N TRP A 77 -17.62 -4.35 6.45
CA TRP A 77 -18.24 -5.45 7.21
C TRP A 77 -17.64 -6.84 6.98
N VAL A 78 -16.33 -6.92 6.72
CA VAL A 78 -15.64 -8.20 6.53
C VAL A 78 -15.25 -8.81 7.87
N ALA A 79 -15.71 -10.03 8.14
CA ALA A 79 -15.29 -10.80 9.31
C ALA A 79 -13.92 -11.48 9.08
N PRO A 80 -13.14 -11.77 10.14
CA PRO A 80 -11.89 -12.51 10.00
C PRO A 80 -12.13 -13.88 9.36
N GLN A 81 -11.29 -14.26 8.39
CA GLN A 81 -11.36 -15.57 7.75
C GLN A 81 -10.89 -16.65 8.73
N ARG A 82 -11.76 -17.62 9.03
CA ARG A 82 -11.51 -18.67 10.04
C ARG A 82 -11.10 -20.02 9.44
N ASP A 83 -11.21 -20.22 8.14
CA ASP A 83 -10.74 -21.44 7.47
C ASP A 83 -9.20 -21.54 7.51
N PRO A 84 -8.60 -22.56 8.16
CA PRO A 84 -7.15 -22.76 8.21
C PRO A 84 -6.50 -23.03 6.85
N ARG A 85 -7.28 -23.44 5.84
CA ARG A 85 -6.79 -23.67 4.47
C ARG A 85 -6.66 -22.37 3.67
N SER A 86 -7.23 -21.28 4.16
CA SER A 86 -7.17 -19.98 3.48
C SER A 86 -5.83 -19.30 3.74
N ARG A 87 -5.24 -18.71 2.68
CA ARG A 87 -4.08 -17.80 2.82
C ARG A 87 -4.37 -16.57 3.69
N HIS A 88 -5.64 -16.24 3.91
CA HIS A 88 -6.10 -15.11 4.73
C HIS A 88 -6.48 -15.54 6.16
N HIS A 89 -6.17 -16.77 6.57
CA HIS A 89 -6.56 -17.30 7.87
C HIS A 89 -6.10 -16.41 9.03
N VAL A 90 -7.02 -16.11 9.94
CA VAL A 90 -6.75 -15.43 11.21
C VAL A 90 -7.13 -16.39 12.34
N PRO A 91 -6.17 -16.81 13.18
CA PRO A 91 -6.45 -17.66 14.34
C PRO A 91 -7.46 -17.02 15.31
N PRO A 92 -8.18 -17.82 16.11
CA PRO A 92 -8.91 -17.32 17.27
C PRO A 92 -7.95 -16.55 18.20
N GLY A 93 -8.48 -15.48 18.82
CA GLY A 93 -7.78 -14.74 19.87
C GLY A 93 -8.01 -15.33 21.24
#